data_AF-A0A7G9NY64-F1
#
_entry.id   AF-A0A7G9NY64-F1
#
_cell.length_a   1.000
_cell.length_b   1.000
_cell.length_c   1.000
_cell.angle_alpha   90.00
_cell.angle_beta   90.00
_cell.angle_gamma   90.00
#
_symmetry.space_group_name_H-M   'P 1'
#
loop_
_entity.id
_entity.type
_entity.pdbx_description
1 polymer ?
#
loop_
_entity_poly.entity_id
_entity_poly.type
_entity_poly.pdbx_seq_one_letter_code
_entity_poly.pdbx_strand_id
1 'polypeptide(L)'
;MLNPKAESLIRRAAKEVQPILDELYANGQPSTDSPLNQCGLRDGFQIISDYLAHGEIGLALGHLLYMVSELALDLPAQVRADIHQAAKLLGVLHPWLDDA
;
A
#
# COMPACT_ATOMS: atom_id res chain seq x y z
N MET A 1 15.56 -1.44 -12.26
CA MET A 1 14.77 -1.43 -13.51
C MET A 1 13.66 -0.41 -13.30
N LEU A 2 13.68 0.72 -14.01
CA LEU A 2 12.65 1.75 -13.88
C LEU A 2 11.37 1.25 -14.56
N ASN A 3 10.26 1.20 -13.82
CA ASN A 3 8.93 0.88 -14.37
C ASN A 3 7.99 2.05 -14.06
N PRO A 4 7.98 3.11 -14.89
CA PRO A 4 7.24 4.35 -14.63
C PRO A 4 5.73 4.11 -14.50
N LYS A 5 5.21 3.09 -15.20
CA LYS A 5 3.81 2.70 -15.08
C LYS A 5 3.52 2.08 -13.71
N ALA A 6 4.37 1.17 -13.23
CA ALA A 6 4.21 0.59 -11.90
C ALA A 6 4.34 1.66 -10.81
N GLU A 7 5.31 2.56 -10.90
CA GLU A 7 5.45 3.69 -9.98
C GLU A 7 4.17 4.56 -9.92
N SER A 8 3.62 4.93 -11.09
CA SER A 8 2.40 5.73 -11.13
C SER A 8 1.20 5.03 -10.49
N LEU A 9 1.05 3.72 -10.71
CA LEU A 9 0.00 2.90 -10.10
C LEU A 9 0.16 2.81 -8.59
N ILE A 10 1.38 2.53 -8.11
CA ILE A 10 1.69 2.46 -6.66
C ILE A 10 1.40 3.81 -5.99
N ARG A 11 1.87 4.91 -6.57
CA ARG A 11 1.64 6.25 -6.02
C ARG A 11 0.15 6.59 -5.94
N ARG A 12 -0.61 6.27 -6.98
CA ARG A 12 -2.06 6.51 -7.02
C ARG A 12 -2.78 5.68 -5.97
N ALA A 13 -2.49 4.38 -5.89
CA ALA A 13 -3.10 3.50 -4.91
C ALA A 13 -2.74 3.91 -3.47
N ALA A 14 -1.48 4.21 -3.18
CA ALA A 14 -1.05 4.65 -1.84
C ALA A 14 -1.75 5.94 -1.39
N LYS A 15 -1.97 6.88 -2.32
CA LYS A 15 -2.71 8.12 -2.05
C LYS A 15 -4.17 7.86 -1.65
N GLU A 16 -4.80 6.84 -2.21
CA GLU A 16 -6.19 6.45 -1.90
C GLU A 16 -6.29 5.56 -0.65
N VAL A 17 -5.28 4.72 -0.40
CA VAL A 17 -5.25 3.83 0.78
C VAL A 17 -5.04 4.61 2.07
N GLN A 18 -4.21 5.66 2.08
CA GLN A 18 -3.89 6.39 3.32
C GLN A 18 -5.14 6.99 4.01
N PRO A 19 -6.05 7.71 3.32
CA PRO A 19 -7.26 8.21 3.97
C PRO A 19 -8.17 7.13 4.56
N ILE A 20 -8.28 5.97 3.91
CA ILE A 20 -9.06 4.82 4.40
C ILE A 20 -8.46 4.30 5.71
N LEU A 21 -7.14 4.20 5.75
CA LEU A 21 -6.40 3.76 6.92
C LEU A 21 -6.47 4.81 8.05
N ASP A 22 -6.40 6.10 7.73
CA ASP A 22 -6.57 7.20 8.69
C ASP A 22 -7.97 7.19 9.32
N GLU A 23 -9.02 6.89 8.54
CA GLU A 23 -10.38 6.72 9.05
C GLU A 23 -10.51 5.49 9.97
N LEU A 24 -9.89 4.36 9.59
CA LEU A 24 -9.82 3.18 10.46
C LEU A 24 -9.18 3.52 11.81
N TYR A 25 -8.08 4.28 11.77
CA TYR A 25 -7.39 4.77 12.96
C TYR A 25 -8.25 5.71 13.80
N ALA A 26 -8.99 6.62 13.17
CA ALA A 26 -9.92 7.50 13.86
C ALA A 26 -11.05 6.73 14.56
N ASN A 27 -11.44 5.58 14.02
CA ASN A 27 -12.40 4.65 14.63
C ASN A 27 -11.80 3.76 15.74
N GLY A 28 -10.53 4.00 16.11
CA GLY A 28 -9.85 3.28 17.20
C GLY A 28 -9.27 1.93 16.77
N GLN A 29 -9.13 1.68 15.47
CA GLN A 29 -8.56 0.45 14.93
C GLN A 29 -7.32 0.73 14.07
N PRO A 30 -6.24 -0.06 14.22
CA PRO A 30 -5.99 -0.99 15.31
C PRO A 30 -5.87 -0.24 16.67
N SER A 31 -6.02 -0.97 17.78
CA SER A 31 -5.96 -0.39 19.12
C SER A 31 -4.63 0.34 19.34
N THR A 32 -4.59 1.32 20.25
CA THR A 32 -3.39 2.14 20.53
C THR A 32 -2.17 1.31 20.96
N ASP A 33 -2.38 0.16 21.58
CA ASP A 33 -1.33 -0.75 22.02
C ASP A 33 -0.95 -1.80 20.97
N SER A 34 -1.60 -1.77 19.79
CA SER A 34 -1.29 -2.68 18.70
C SER A 34 0.13 -2.45 18.18
N PRO A 35 0.93 -3.52 17.94
CA PRO A 35 2.22 -3.42 17.29
C PRO A 35 2.17 -2.67 15.95
N LEU A 36 1.04 -2.74 15.24
CA LEU A 36 0.81 -2.09 13.95
C LEU A 36 0.99 -0.56 14.00
N ASN A 37 0.83 0.06 15.17
CA ASN A 37 1.03 1.50 15.35
C ASN A 37 2.48 1.95 15.20
N GLN A 38 3.43 1.02 15.30
CA GLN A 38 4.86 1.29 15.19
C GLN A 38 5.40 0.94 13.80
N CYS A 39 4.55 0.48 12.88
CA CYS A 39 4.96 -0.13 11.62
C CYS A 39 4.85 0.78 10.39
N GLY A 40 4.82 2.11 10.57
CA GLY A 40 4.80 3.04 9.45
C GLY A 40 3.49 3.02 8.64
N LEU A 41 2.36 2.67 9.27
CA LEU A 41 1.05 2.66 8.63
C LEU A 41 0.46 4.08 8.53
N ARG A 42 0.59 4.88 9.59
CA ARG A 42 0.04 6.25 9.67
C ARG A 42 0.72 7.25 8.73
N ASP A 43 1.94 6.97 8.32
CA ASP A 43 2.76 7.76 7.40
C ASP A 43 3.12 6.95 6.13
N GLY A 44 2.36 5.89 5.85
CA GLY A 44 2.65 4.95 4.77
C GLY A 44 2.75 5.59 3.39
N PHE A 45 1.90 6.57 3.07
CA PHE A 45 2.00 7.31 1.81
C PHE A 45 3.32 8.09 1.66
N GLN A 46 3.82 8.67 2.76
CA GLN A 46 5.10 9.40 2.76
C GLN A 46 6.26 8.42 2.56
N ILE A 47 6.27 7.31 3.33
CA ILE A 47 7.26 6.23 3.20
C ILE A 47 7.31 5.69 1.77
N ILE A 48 6.15 5.38 1.18
CA ILE A 48 6.04 4.91 -0.21
C ILE A 48 6.57 5.97 -1.18
N SER A 49 6.23 7.24 -0.98
CA SER A 49 6.71 8.33 -1.82
C SER A 49 8.23 8.47 -1.78
N ASP A 50 8.84 8.28 -0.62
CA ASP A 50 10.30 8.32 -0.43
C ASP A 50 10.98 7.14 -1.13
N TYR A 51 10.43 5.92 -1.03
CA TYR A 51 10.93 4.78 -1.80
C TYR A 51 10.87 5.01 -3.31
N LEU A 52 9.74 5.54 -3.81
CA LEU A 52 9.60 5.87 -5.22
C LEU A 52 10.61 6.93 -5.67
N ALA A 53 10.86 7.96 -4.86
CA ALA A 53 11.85 9.00 -5.16
C ALA A 53 13.29 8.47 -5.28
N HIS A 54 13.61 7.39 -4.58
CA HIS A 54 14.92 6.72 -4.66
C HIS A 54 14.96 5.57 -5.69
N GLY A 55 13.88 5.36 -6.46
CA GLY A 55 13.78 4.28 -7.45
C GLY A 55 13.60 2.88 -6.84
N GLU A 56 13.25 2.80 -5.56
CA GLU A 56 13.04 1.56 -4.79
C GLU A 56 11.60 1.05 -4.96
N ILE A 57 11.17 0.89 -6.21
CA ILE A 57 9.77 0.59 -6.57
C ILE A 57 9.26 -0.71 -5.92
N GLY A 58 10.14 -1.71 -5.75
CA GLY A 58 9.79 -2.96 -5.07
C GLY A 58 9.46 -2.77 -3.59
N LEU A 59 10.23 -1.92 -2.89
CA LEU A 59 9.96 -1.57 -1.48
C LEU A 59 8.68 -0.75 -1.36
N ALA A 60 8.46 0.18 -2.29
CA ALA A 60 7.22 0.95 -2.37
C ALA A 60 5.97 0.04 -2.51
N LEU A 61 6.00 -0.93 -3.42
CA LEU A 61 4.90 -1.89 -3.54
C LEU A 61 4.78 -2.80 -2.31
N GLY A 62 5.90 -3.24 -1.73
CA GLY A 62 5.91 -4.05 -0.52
C GLY A 62 5.24 -3.35 0.66
N HIS A 63 5.55 -2.07 0.87
CA HIS A 63 4.92 -1.27 1.92
C HIS A 63 3.43 -1.05 1.66
N LEU A 64 3.03 -0.84 0.41
CA LEU A 64 1.63 -0.73 0.04
C LEU A 64 0.86 -2.03 0.30
N LEU A 65 1.44 -3.19 -0.06
CA LEU A 65 0.85 -4.51 0.20
C LEU A 65 0.74 -4.78 1.71
N TYR A 66 1.74 -4.37 2.47
CA TYR A 66 1.71 -4.42 3.93
C TYR A 66 0.53 -3.63 4.51
N MET A 67 0.34 -2.37 4.06
CA MET A 67 -0.77 -1.53 4.51
C MET A 67 -2.15 -2.15 4.27
N VAL A 68 -2.35 -2.79 3.11
CA VAL A 68 -3.67 -3.31 2.71
C VAL A 68 -3.97 -4.70 3.24
N SER A 69 -2.94 -5.54 3.45
CA SER A 69 -3.11 -6.93 3.87
C SER A 69 -3.23 -7.10 5.38
N GLU A 70 -2.47 -6.35 6.18
CA GLU A 70 -2.50 -6.47 7.65
C GLU A 70 -3.82 -6.00 8.28
N LEU A 71 -4.47 -5.02 7.66
CA LEU A 71 -5.70 -4.42 8.18
C LEU A 71 -6.97 -4.84 7.42
N ALA A 72 -6.83 -5.75 6.45
CA ALA A 72 -7.92 -6.24 5.60
C ALA A 72 -8.83 -5.10 5.10
N LEU A 73 -8.21 -4.03 4.57
CA LEU A 73 -8.93 -2.81 4.21
C LEU A 73 -9.96 -3.07 3.10
N ASP A 74 -11.14 -2.45 3.23
CA ASP A 74 -12.08 -2.41 2.13
C ASP A 74 -11.70 -1.31 1.13
N LEU A 75 -11.10 -1.72 0.02
CA LEU A 75 -10.61 -0.83 -1.02
C LEU A 75 -11.57 -0.72 -2.19
N PRO A 76 -11.70 0.48 -2.79
CA PRO A 76 -12.36 0.64 -4.09
C PRO A 76 -11.77 -0.29 -5.15
N ALA A 77 -12.62 -0.82 -6.04
CA ALA A 77 -12.21 -1.76 -7.08
C ALA A 77 -11.05 -1.25 -7.95
N GLN A 78 -11.02 0.06 -8.24
CA GLN A 78 -9.93 0.67 -9.01
C GLN A 78 -8.60 0.66 -8.26
N VAL A 79 -8.61 0.88 -6.94
CA VAL A 79 -7.40 0.82 -6.11
C VAL A 79 -6.86 -0.60 -6.08
N ARG A 80 -7.73 -1.61 -5.93
CA ARG A 80 -7.34 -3.03 -6.03
C ARG A 80 -6.71 -3.32 -7.39
N ALA A 81 -7.37 -2.93 -8.48
CA ALA A 81 -6.86 -3.14 -9.84
C ALA A 81 -5.48 -2.51 -10.06
N ASP A 82 -5.22 -1.34 -9.47
CA ASP A 82 -3.93 -0.65 -9.57
C ASP A 82 -2.81 -1.42 -8.85
N ILE A 83 -3.09 -1.93 -7.64
CA ILE A 83 -2.13 -2.73 -6.87
C ILE A 83 -1.82 -4.03 -7.61
N HIS A 84 -2.83 -4.73 -8.14
CA HIS A 84 -2.63 -5.95 -8.93
C HIS A 84 -1.82 -5.69 -10.20
N GLN A 85 -2.15 -4.61 -10.91
CA GLN A 85 -1.43 -4.27 -12.13
C GLN A 85 0.02 -3.85 -11.85
N ALA A 86 0.28 -3.15 -10.74
CA ALA A 86 1.64 -2.84 -10.30
C ALA A 86 2.42 -4.11 -9.94
N ALA A 87 1.83 -5.02 -9.16
CA ALA A 87 2.46 -6.29 -8.80
C ALA A 87 2.80 -7.15 -10.02
N LYS A 88 1.86 -7.27 -10.97
CA LYS A 88 2.07 -7.96 -12.24
C LYS A 88 3.23 -7.34 -13.05
N LEU A 89 3.33 -6.02 -13.10
CA LEU A 89 4.39 -5.30 -13.80
C LEU A 89 5.78 -5.50 -13.16
N LEU A 90 5.82 -5.81 -11.87
CA LEU A 90 7.06 -6.03 -11.12
C LEU A 90 7.37 -7.52 -10.90
N GLY A 91 6.48 -8.43 -11.33
CA GLY A 91 6.63 -9.87 -11.10
C GLY A 91 6.53 -10.26 -9.62
N VAL A 92 5.83 -9.47 -8.81
CA VAL A 92 5.64 -9.74 -7.38
C VAL A 92 4.44 -10.67 -7.19
N LEU A 93 4.66 -11.70 -6.38
CA LEU A 93 3.62 -12.61 -5.90
C LEU A 93 3.38 -12.31 -4.43
N HIS A 94 2.11 -12.21 -4.02
CA HIS A 94 1.74 -11.90 -2.64
C HIS A 94 0.35 -12.49 -2.36
N PRO A 95 0.08 -13.09 -1.19
CA PRO A 95 -1.19 -13.76 -0.90
C PRO A 95 -2.43 -12.86 -1.08
N TRP A 96 -2.32 -11.58 -0.71
CA TRP A 96 -3.40 -10.59 -0.90
C TRP A 96 -3.81 -10.40 -2.38
N LEU A 97 -2.95 -10.77 -3.34
CA LEU A 97 -3.21 -10.66 -4.77
C LEU A 97 -3.94 -11.89 -5.35
N ASP A 98 -4.16 -12.94 -4.56
CA ASP A 98 -4.80 -14.17 -5.02
C ASP A 98 -6.35 -14.11 -4.94
N ASP A 99 -6.90 -13.07 -4.28
CA ASP A 99 -8.33 -12.89 -4.01
C ASP A 99 -9.10 -12.03 -5.05
N ALA A 100 -8.52 -11.74 -6.23
CA ALA A 100 -9.15 -10.91 -7.28
C ALA A 100 -9.73 -11.67 -8.46
#